data_AF-D1C513-F1
#
_entry.id   AF-D1C513-F1
#
_cell.length_a   1.000
_cell.length_b   1.000
_cell.length_c   1.000
_cell.angle_alpha   90.00
_cell.angle_beta   90.00
_cell.angle_gamma   90.00
#
_symmetry.space_group_name_H-M   'P 1'
#
loop_
_entity.id
_entity.type
_entity.pdbx_description
1 polymer ?
#
loop_
_entity_poly.entity_id
_entity_poly.type
_entity_poly.pdbx_seq_one_letter_code
_entity_poly.pdbx_strand_id
1 'polypeptide(L)'
;MKRWILLVLVTAMLALLPGVALAQEPGDDDFLLRVNSPLTVPPDDTVETVMVINAQGTFDGVIENSAVVINGNAVVNGVINGDLTVINGQADLRDGARVRNVALVNSTINQAPGAQVTGQVTRTTATFNPWDFTAAWLVLWLGMTLLVVIGGLIFAAIGGRQLSAAGEFLATRPGPVILAALIIGIGLPILGVIAFPTIIGIPFGIAVFLVLLPATWVIGYLIAGTTVGAALLKAFGNRTSAEHPYLAAVVGLVILQIIGLVPFIGGLIVALAGMYGAGGAALLAWQAFRTPRTRRPEHPAGAPAPAP
;
A
#
# COMPACT_ATOMS: atom_id res chain seq x y z
N MET A 1 -17.61 11.97 3.98
CA MET A 1 -16.18 11.59 4.04
C MET A 1 -15.87 10.32 3.23
N LYS A 2 -16.44 9.14 3.52
CA LYS A 2 -16.12 7.89 2.78
C LYS A 2 -16.39 7.92 1.26
N ARG A 3 -17.45 8.60 0.80
CA ARG A 3 -17.80 8.71 -0.64
C ARG A 3 -16.83 9.58 -1.45
N TRP A 4 -16.24 10.61 -0.83
CA TRP A 4 -15.32 11.52 -1.50
C TRP A 4 -13.93 10.89 -1.69
N ILE A 5 -13.48 10.09 -0.71
CA ILE A 5 -12.24 9.29 -0.82
C ILE A 5 -12.36 8.28 -1.96
N LEU A 6 -13.52 7.63 -2.10
CA LEU A 6 -13.77 6.70 -3.21
C LEU A 6 -13.77 7.41 -4.57
N LEU A 7 -14.39 8.58 -4.70
CA LEU A 7 -14.36 9.35 -5.96
C LEU A 7 -12.95 9.84 -6.32
N VAL A 8 -12.18 10.33 -5.35
CA VAL A 8 -10.78 10.75 -5.57
C VAL A 8 -9.90 9.56 -5.90
N LEU A 9 -10.08 8.40 -5.23
CA LEU A 9 -9.34 7.17 -5.54
C LEU A 9 -9.70 6.62 -6.92
N VAL A 10 -10.98 6.62 -7.29
CA VAL A 10 -11.43 6.18 -8.62
C VAL A 10 -10.90 7.12 -9.70
N THR A 11 -10.90 8.44 -9.45
CA THR A 11 -10.32 9.44 -10.37
C THR A 11 -8.81 9.28 -10.50
N ALA A 12 -8.09 9.07 -9.40
CA ALA A 12 -6.65 8.82 -9.41
C ALA A 12 -6.31 7.48 -10.09
N MET A 13 -7.15 6.45 -9.91
CA MET A 13 -6.98 5.14 -10.52
C MET A 13 -7.30 5.17 -12.03
N LEU A 14 -8.32 5.93 -12.45
CA LEU A 14 -8.65 6.17 -13.86
C LEU A 14 -7.60 7.02 -14.57
N ALA A 15 -7.01 8.02 -13.89
CA ALA A 15 -5.94 8.85 -14.44
C ALA A 15 -4.61 8.09 -14.63
N LEU A 16 -4.44 6.94 -13.97
CA LEU A 16 -3.29 6.06 -14.10
C LEU A 16 -3.45 4.97 -15.17
N LEU A 17 -4.63 4.86 -15.81
CA LEU A 17 -4.82 3.93 -16.91
C LEU A 17 -4.21 4.53 -18.20
N PRO A 18 -3.26 3.85 -18.86
CA PRO A 18 -2.85 4.24 -20.21
C PRO A 18 -4.08 4.21 -21.11
N GLY A 19 -4.28 5.26 -21.92
CA GLY A 19 -5.46 5.41 -22.77
C GLY A 19 -5.62 4.24 -23.74
N VAL A 20 -6.41 3.24 -23.33
CA VAL A 20 -6.80 2.13 -24.19
C VAL A 20 -8.06 2.59 -24.92
N ALA A 21 -7.94 2.81 -26.23
CA ALA A 21 -9.10 2.96 -27.10
C ALA A 21 -9.83 1.61 -27.13
N LEU A 22 -10.84 1.44 -26.27
CA LEU A 22 -11.77 0.33 -26.36
C LEU A 22 -12.84 0.71 -27.38
N ALA A 23 -12.83 0.02 -28.52
CA ALA A 23 -13.99 -0.03 -29.39
C ALA A 23 -15.08 -0.79 -28.61
N GLN A 24 -16.15 -0.11 -28.22
CA GLN A 24 -17.34 -0.73 -27.65
C GLN A 24 -18.30 -1.08 -28.79
N GLU A 25 -18.69 -2.35 -28.85
CA GLU A 25 -19.92 -2.77 -29.53
C GLU A 25 -21.13 -2.17 -28.81
N PRO A 26 -22.25 -1.89 -29.52
CA PRO A 26 -23.38 -1.15 -28.97
C PRO A 26 -24.19 -2.08 -28.06
N GLY A 27 -24.18 -1.76 -26.76
CA GLY A 27 -25.06 -2.32 -25.73
C GLY A 27 -25.55 -1.19 -24.84
N ASP A 28 -26.86 -1.19 -24.57
CA ASP A 28 -27.74 -0.15 -23.97
C ASP A 28 -27.36 0.41 -22.57
N ASP A 29 -26.10 0.36 -22.14
CA ASP A 29 -25.61 0.76 -20.81
C ASP A 29 -24.51 1.86 -20.92
N ASP A 30 -24.81 2.94 -21.64
CA ASP A 30 -23.75 3.83 -22.17
C ASP A 30 -23.18 4.81 -21.13
N PHE A 31 -22.12 4.36 -20.45
CA PHE A 31 -21.14 5.20 -19.78
C PHE A 31 -20.22 5.86 -20.82
N LEU A 32 -20.34 7.18 -21.02
CA LEU A 32 -19.52 7.93 -21.96
C LEU A 32 -18.35 8.62 -21.25
N LEU A 33 -17.13 8.19 -21.56
CA LEU A 33 -15.89 8.84 -21.11
C LEU A 33 -15.17 9.54 -22.27
N ARG A 34 -14.80 10.80 -22.06
CA ARG A 34 -13.91 11.57 -22.94
C ARG A 34 -12.80 12.25 -22.13
N VAL A 35 -11.57 12.14 -22.64
CA VAL A 35 -10.37 12.70 -22.01
C VAL A 35 -9.62 13.54 -23.04
N ASN A 36 -9.31 14.79 -22.69
CA ASN A 36 -8.62 15.77 -23.56
C ASN A 36 -9.36 16.05 -24.88
N SER A 37 -10.66 15.81 -24.94
CA SER A 37 -11.49 16.07 -26.12
C SER A 37 -12.91 16.43 -25.68
N PRO A 38 -13.56 17.41 -26.35
CA PRO A 38 -14.90 17.82 -25.97
C PRO A 38 -15.90 16.68 -26.18
N LEU A 39 -16.95 16.69 -25.37
CA LEU A 39 -18.07 15.76 -25.48
C LEU A 39 -19.36 16.56 -25.62
N THR A 40 -20.16 16.22 -26.61
CA THR A 40 -21.50 16.76 -26.79
C THR A 40 -22.49 15.60 -26.72
N VAL A 41 -23.48 15.71 -25.84
CA VAL A 41 -24.67 14.85 -25.81
C VAL A 41 -25.78 15.60 -26.52
N PRO A 42 -26.14 15.21 -27.76
CA PRO A 42 -27.18 15.85 -28.56
C PRO A 42 -28.57 15.82 -27.90
N PRO A 43 -29.51 16.69 -28.31
CA PRO A 43 -30.87 16.75 -27.75
C PRO A 43 -31.67 15.45 -27.82
N ASP A 44 -31.44 14.63 -28.85
CA ASP A 44 -32.18 13.39 -29.12
C ASP A 44 -31.56 12.15 -28.43
N ASP A 45 -30.44 12.33 -27.74
CA ASP A 45 -29.71 11.24 -27.09
C ASP A 45 -30.01 11.18 -25.58
N THR A 46 -30.17 9.95 -25.10
CA THR A 46 -30.25 9.63 -23.66
C THR A 46 -29.06 8.78 -23.28
N VAL A 47 -28.33 9.19 -22.24
CA VAL A 47 -27.11 8.51 -21.77
C VAL A 47 -27.18 8.29 -20.26
N GLU A 48 -26.63 7.19 -19.77
CA GLU A 48 -26.75 6.88 -18.36
C GLU A 48 -25.79 7.74 -17.53
N THR A 49 -24.51 7.75 -17.89
CA THR A 49 -23.48 8.48 -17.17
C THR A 49 -22.43 9.05 -18.11
N VAL A 50 -22.01 10.28 -17.84
CA VAL A 50 -21.04 10.99 -18.66
C VAL A 50 -19.88 11.48 -17.81
N MET A 51 -18.65 11.29 -18.29
CA MET A 51 -17.44 11.80 -17.69
C MET A 51 -16.56 12.50 -18.73
N VAL A 52 -16.22 13.76 -18.47
CA VAL A 52 -15.35 14.58 -19.31
C VAL A 52 -14.17 15.06 -18.48
N ILE A 53 -12.95 14.83 -18.98
CA ILE A 53 -11.71 15.20 -18.29
C ILE A 53 -10.88 16.09 -19.20
N ASN A 54 -10.42 17.23 -18.68
CA ASN A 54 -9.59 18.23 -19.36
C ASN A 54 -10.22 18.77 -20.66
N ALA A 55 -11.54 18.89 -20.70
CA ALA A 55 -12.26 19.39 -21.87
C ALA A 55 -13.65 19.93 -21.47
N GLN A 56 -14.32 20.56 -22.43
CA GLN A 56 -15.69 21.04 -22.26
C GLN A 56 -16.70 19.90 -22.51
N GLY A 57 -17.68 19.78 -21.62
CA GLY A 57 -18.86 18.94 -21.81
C GLY A 57 -20.08 19.79 -22.15
N THR A 58 -20.77 19.48 -23.24
CA THR A 58 -22.04 20.11 -23.63
C THR A 58 -23.15 19.08 -23.57
N PHE A 59 -24.16 19.34 -22.75
CA PHE A 59 -25.23 18.38 -22.44
C PHE A 59 -26.56 18.96 -22.88
N ASP A 60 -26.97 18.66 -24.11
CA ASP A 60 -28.22 19.12 -24.72
C ASP A 60 -29.35 18.08 -24.59
N GLY A 61 -29.00 16.80 -24.50
CA GLY A 61 -29.93 15.67 -24.30
C GLY A 61 -30.26 15.33 -22.85
N VAL A 62 -30.55 14.06 -22.60
CA VAL A 62 -30.94 13.53 -21.28
C VAL A 62 -29.82 12.70 -20.66
N ILE A 63 -29.43 13.02 -19.43
CA ILE A 63 -28.48 12.24 -18.63
C ILE A 63 -29.22 11.65 -17.43
N GLU A 64 -29.34 10.32 -17.38
CA GLU A 64 -30.19 9.66 -16.39
C GLU A 64 -29.58 9.68 -14.98
N ASN A 65 -28.27 9.44 -14.84
CA ASN A 65 -27.66 9.21 -13.53
C ASN A 65 -26.64 10.28 -13.13
N SER A 66 -25.56 10.50 -13.89
CA SER A 66 -24.58 11.51 -13.49
C SER A 66 -23.75 12.08 -14.63
N ALA A 67 -23.40 13.35 -14.50
CA ALA A 67 -22.47 14.04 -15.38
C ALA A 67 -21.30 14.58 -14.56
N VAL A 68 -20.07 14.17 -14.89
CA VAL A 68 -18.85 14.57 -14.18
C VAL A 68 -17.92 15.29 -15.15
N VAL A 69 -17.58 16.55 -14.85
CA VAL A 69 -16.63 17.33 -15.64
C VAL A 69 -15.44 17.72 -14.75
N ILE A 70 -14.24 17.33 -15.15
CA ILE A 70 -13.00 17.56 -14.40
C ILE A 70 -12.06 18.43 -15.23
N ASN A 71 -11.55 19.50 -14.65
CA ASN A 71 -10.67 20.48 -15.29
C ASN A 71 -11.25 21.02 -16.61
N GLY A 72 -12.52 21.43 -16.58
CA GLY A 72 -13.24 21.88 -17.77
C GLY A 72 -14.61 22.46 -17.44
N ASN A 73 -15.29 22.97 -18.46
CA ASN A 73 -16.58 23.62 -18.30
C ASN A 73 -17.72 22.68 -18.69
N ALA A 74 -18.78 22.66 -17.89
CA ALA A 74 -20.02 21.95 -18.18
C ALA A 74 -21.06 22.96 -18.67
N VAL A 75 -21.54 22.82 -19.91
CA VAL A 75 -22.65 23.62 -20.45
C VAL A 75 -23.86 22.72 -20.54
N VAL A 76 -24.91 23.04 -19.81
CA VAL A 76 -26.15 22.24 -19.76
C VAL A 76 -27.27 23.03 -20.42
N ASN A 77 -27.89 22.45 -21.45
CA ASN A 77 -29.14 22.92 -22.03
C ASN A 77 -30.29 21.92 -21.79
N GLY A 78 -29.97 20.64 -21.63
CA GLY A 78 -30.93 19.55 -21.46
C GLY A 78 -31.22 19.18 -20.01
N VAL A 79 -31.51 17.90 -19.77
CA VAL A 79 -31.96 17.37 -18.47
C VAL A 79 -30.93 16.41 -17.89
N ILE A 80 -30.56 16.60 -16.63
CA ILE A 80 -29.73 15.71 -15.83
C ILE A 80 -30.57 15.25 -14.64
N ASN A 81 -31.12 14.04 -14.73
CA ASN A 81 -32.02 13.47 -13.73
C ASN A 81 -31.31 13.16 -12.40
N GLY A 82 -30.00 12.94 -12.44
CA GLY A 82 -29.16 12.80 -11.25
C GLY A 82 -28.22 13.98 -10.99
N ASP A 83 -26.93 13.69 -10.82
CA ASP A 83 -26.00 14.65 -10.22
C ASP A 83 -25.02 15.22 -11.26
N LEU A 84 -24.93 16.55 -11.33
CA LEU A 84 -23.87 17.25 -12.06
C LEU A 84 -22.71 17.56 -11.09
N THR A 85 -21.54 16.99 -11.35
CA THR A 85 -20.31 17.27 -10.60
C THR A 85 -19.31 18.01 -11.47
N VAL A 86 -18.88 19.20 -11.07
CA VAL A 86 -17.82 19.95 -11.75
C VAL A 86 -16.64 20.16 -10.80
N ILE A 87 -15.45 19.79 -11.26
CA ILE A 87 -14.20 19.86 -10.49
C ILE A 87 -13.23 20.75 -11.26
N ASN A 88 -12.70 21.79 -10.60
CA ASN A 88 -11.77 22.77 -11.16
C ASN A 88 -12.26 23.38 -12.50
N GLY A 89 -13.48 23.91 -12.52
CA GLY A 89 -14.08 24.48 -13.73
C GLY A 89 -15.31 25.33 -13.48
N GLN A 90 -16.19 25.40 -14.48
CA GLN A 90 -17.42 26.18 -14.41
C GLN A 90 -18.63 25.36 -14.89
N ALA A 91 -19.73 25.44 -14.15
CA ALA A 91 -21.03 24.93 -14.56
C ALA A 91 -21.89 26.06 -15.11
N ASP A 92 -22.22 26.03 -16.40
CA ASP A 92 -23.13 26.95 -17.06
C ASP A 92 -24.47 26.26 -17.32
N LEU A 93 -25.47 26.54 -16.47
CA LEU A 93 -26.85 26.06 -16.65
C LEU A 93 -27.65 27.07 -17.47
N ARG A 94 -28.05 26.71 -18.68
CA ARG A 94 -28.83 27.56 -19.61
C ARG A 94 -30.34 27.47 -19.34
N ASP A 95 -31.14 28.29 -20.00
CA ASP A 95 -32.57 28.46 -19.68
C ASP A 95 -33.42 27.16 -19.75
N GLY A 96 -33.01 26.17 -20.54
CA GLY A 96 -33.66 24.86 -20.61
C GLY A 96 -33.19 23.83 -19.57
N ALA A 97 -32.11 24.15 -18.83
CA ALA A 97 -31.41 23.17 -18.02
C ALA A 97 -32.25 22.73 -16.81
N ARG A 98 -32.37 21.41 -16.62
CA ARG A 98 -32.94 20.84 -15.40
C ARG A 98 -31.95 19.86 -14.80
N VAL A 99 -31.49 20.13 -13.59
CA VAL A 99 -30.50 19.29 -12.90
C VAL A 99 -31.02 18.95 -11.52
N ARG A 100 -30.89 17.69 -11.07
CA ARG A 100 -31.33 17.35 -9.72
C ARG A 100 -30.37 17.89 -8.68
N ASN A 101 -29.10 17.48 -8.67
CA ASN A 101 -28.12 18.02 -7.74
C ASN A 101 -26.89 18.57 -8.47
N VAL A 102 -26.28 19.62 -7.91
CA VAL A 102 -25.05 20.19 -8.44
C VAL A 102 -23.98 20.18 -7.35
N ALA A 103 -22.87 19.50 -7.61
CA ALA A 103 -21.70 19.46 -6.75
C ALA A 103 -20.53 20.20 -7.43
N LEU A 104 -20.03 21.25 -6.78
CA LEU A 104 -18.96 22.10 -7.31
C LEU A 104 -17.74 21.98 -6.41
N VAL A 105 -16.63 21.50 -6.96
CA VAL A 105 -15.34 21.41 -6.26
C VAL A 105 -14.37 22.39 -6.90
N ASN A 106 -13.91 23.41 -6.17
CA ASN A 106 -13.08 24.49 -6.71
C ASN A 106 -13.64 25.06 -8.03
N SER A 107 -14.96 25.19 -8.10
CA SER A 107 -15.68 25.50 -9.34
C SER A 107 -16.73 26.59 -9.11
N THR A 108 -17.09 27.28 -10.19
CA THR A 108 -18.15 28.30 -10.20
C THR A 108 -19.39 27.76 -10.91
N ILE A 109 -20.53 28.45 -10.71
CA ILE A 109 -21.78 28.14 -11.40
C ILE A 109 -22.42 29.43 -11.89
N ASN A 110 -22.81 29.46 -13.16
CA ASN A 110 -23.69 30.46 -13.74
C ASN A 110 -25.01 29.79 -14.05
N GLN A 111 -26.09 30.27 -13.44
CA GLN A 111 -27.43 29.73 -13.63
C GLN A 111 -28.30 30.78 -14.31
N ALA A 112 -28.82 30.45 -15.50
CA ALA A 112 -29.75 31.29 -16.22
C ALA A 112 -31.14 31.31 -15.53
N PRO A 113 -31.97 32.35 -15.70
CA PRO A 113 -33.26 32.47 -15.02
C PRO A 113 -34.23 31.29 -15.27
N GLY A 114 -34.16 30.64 -16.44
CA GLY A 114 -34.98 29.48 -16.76
C GLY A 114 -34.48 28.14 -16.19
N ALA A 115 -33.22 28.08 -15.75
CA ALA A 115 -32.58 26.85 -15.30
C ALA A 115 -33.11 26.40 -13.92
N GLN A 116 -33.45 25.12 -13.79
CA GLN A 116 -34.00 24.56 -12.56
C GLN A 116 -33.02 23.58 -11.91
N VAL A 117 -32.70 23.82 -10.64
CA VAL A 117 -32.02 22.84 -9.78
C VAL A 117 -33.04 22.36 -8.76
N THR A 118 -33.49 21.11 -8.86
CA THR A 118 -34.59 20.60 -8.02
C THR A 118 -34.14 20.11 -6.63
N GLY A 119 -32.87 19.75 -6.50
CA GLY A 119 -32.21 19.32 -5.27
C GLY A 119 -31.25 20.37 -4.73
N GLN A 120 -30.03 19.96 -4.38
CA GLN A 120 -29.07 20.80 -3.67
C GLN A 120 -27.89 21.25 -4.54
N VAL A 121 -27.45 22.49 -4.33
CA VAL A 121 -26.18 23.00 -4.87
C VAL A 121 -25.14 23.00 -3.74
N THR A 122 -24.18 22.07 -3.81
CA THR A 122 -23.09 21.96 -2.83
C THR A 122 -21.82 22.55 -3.40
N ARG A 123 -21.24 23.53 -2.70
CA ARG A 123 -19.93 24.12 -3.03
C ARG A 123 -18.88 23.68 -2.04
N THR A 124 -17.79 23.09 -2.52
CA THR A 124 -16.65 22.67 -1.73
C THR A 124 -15.39 23.27 -2.32
N THR A 125 -14.63 23.98 -1.50
CA THR A 125 -13.28 24.40 -1.87
C THR A 125 -12.32 23.32 -1.37
N ALA A 126 -11.74 22.54 -2.27
CA ALA A 126 -10.70 21.59 -1.96
C ALA A 126 -9.36 22.31 -2.03
N THR A 127 -8.94 22.91 -0.92
CA THR A 127 -7.61 23.51 -0.79
C THR A 127 -6.60 22.37 -0.63
N PHE A 128 -5.83 22.09 -1.68
CA PHE A 128 -4.69 21.19 -1.56
C PHE A 128 -3.55 21.97 -0.89
N ASN A 129 -3.36 21.74 0.41
CA ASN A 129 -2.18 22.24 1.11
C ASN A 129 -1.11 21.15 1.10
N PRO A 130 0.03 21.36 0.39
CA PRO A 130 1.13 20.40 0.39
C PRO A 130 1.61 20.06 1.81
N TRP A 131 1.49 21.00 2.75
CA TRP A 131 1.86 20.80 4.15
C TRP A 131 0.96 19.82 4.89
N ASP A 132 -0.33 19.71 4.52
CA ASP A 132 -1.23 18.73 5.15
C ASP A 132 -0.88 17.32 4.68
N PHE A 133 -0.53 17.17 3.40
CA PHE A 133 -0.06 15.90 2.84
C PHE A 133 1.26 15.46 3.47
N THR A 134 2.24 16.36 3.59
CA THR A 134 3.53 16.03 4.21
C THR A 134 3.38 15.75 5.70
N ALA A 135 2.53 16.49 6.42
CA ALA A 135 2.23 16.23 7.83
C ALA A 135 1.56 14.87 8.01
N ALA A 136 0.54 14.53 7.22
CA ALA A 136 -0.12 13.23 7.27
C ALA A 136 0.87 12.09 6.97
N TRP A 137 1.70 12.26 5.94
CA TRP A 137 2.77 11.31 5.60
C TRP A 137 3.75 11.10 6.76
N LEU A 138 4.23 12.18 7.37
CA LEU A 138 5.16 12.13 8.51
C LEU A 138 4.53 11.45 9.73
N VAL A 139 3.27 11.76 10.05
CA VAL A 139 2.55 11.12 11.17
C VAL A 139 2.38 9.63 10.93
N LEU A 140 2.01 9.22 9.71
CA LEU A 140 1.90 7.81 9.35
C LEU A 140 3.27 7.10 9.41
N TRP A 141 4.33 7.74 8.92
CA TRP A 141 5.69 7.20 8.99
C TRP A 141 6.18 7.06 10.44
N LEU A 142 5.92 8.04 11.30
CA LEU A 142 6.24 7.96 12.73
C LEU A 142 5.46 6.84 13.41
N GLY A 143 4.16 6.70 13.13
CA GLY A 143 3.33 5.61 13.62
C GLY A 143 3.84 4.25 13.20
N MET A 144 4.19 4.07 11.93
CA MET A 144 4.75 2.83 11.40
C MET A 144 6.13 2.52 12.00
N THR A 145 6.99 3.54 12.17
CA THR A 145 8.28 3.41 12.84
C THR A 145 8.11 2.94 14.28
N LEU A 146 7.19 3.55 15.02
CA LEU A 146 6.87 3.15 16.38
C LEU A 146 6.39 1.70 16.45
N LEU A 147 5.48 1.28 15.56
CA LEU A 147 5.01 -0.11 15.48
C LEU A 147 6.13 -1.09 15.16
N VAL A 148 7.03 -0.76 14.24
CA VAL A 148 8.19 -1.58 13.88
C VAL A 148 9.16 -1.69 15.05
N VAL A 149 9.44 -0.59 15.76
CA VAL A 149 10.31 -0.61 16.94
C VAL A 149 9.69 -1.43 18.05
N ILE A 150 8.39 -1.27 18.34
CA ILE A 150 7.66 -2.09 19.32
C ILE A 150 7.69 -3.57 18.92
N GLY A 151 7.41 -3.88 17.66
CA GLY A 151 7.48 -5.24 17.12
C GLY A 151 8.88 -5.83 17.24
N GLY A 152 9.91 -5.04 16.95
CA GLY A 152 11.31 -5.41 17.13
C GLY A 152 11.69 -5.66 18.58
N LEU A 153 11.18 -4.84 19.51
CA LEU A 153 11.39 -5.03 20.95
C LEU A 153 10.70 -6.29 21.47
N ILE A 154 9.45 -6.54 21.06
CA ILE A 154 8.71 -7.77 21.38
C ILE A 154 9.45 -8.98 20.82
N PHE A 155 9.87 -8.90 19.56
CA PHE A 155 10.61 -9.97 18.90
C PHE A 155 11.97 -10.21 19.56
N ALA A 156 12.69 -9.16 19.98
CA ALA A 156 13.92 -9.27 20.76
C ALA A 156 13.68 -9.86 22.16
N ALA A 157 12.54 -9.54 22.80
CA ALA A 157 12.17 -10.11 24.10
C ALA A 157 11.86 -11.62 24.00
N ILE A 158 11.14 -12.05 22.95
CA ILE A 158 10.76 -13.45 22.75
C ILE A 158 11.94 -14.27 22.21
N GLY A 159 12.70 -13.71 21.27
CA GLY A 159 13.73 -14.40 20.52
C GLY A 159 15.16 -14.21 21.02
N GLY A 160 15.38 -13.53 22.16
CA GLY A 160 16.68 -13.07 22.69
C GLY A 160 17.94 -13.78 22.17
N ARG A 161 18.21 -15.02 22.62
CA ARG A 161 19.41 -15.78 22.21
C ARG A 161 19.41 -16.20 20.73
N GLN A 162 18.24 -16.42 20.14
CA GLN A 162 18.10 -16.83 18.74
C GLN A 162 18.35 -15.66 17.78
N LEU A 163 17.99 -14.43 18.16
CA LEU A 163 18.33 -13.21 17.40
C LEU A 163 19.84 -12.93 17.40
N SER A 164 20.50 -13.06 18.55
CA SER A 164 21.95 -12.83 18.66
C SER A 164 22.73 -13.87 17.84
N ALA A 165 22.30 -15.15 17.86
CA ALA A 165 22.86 -16.20 17.02
C ALA A 165 22.59 -15.99 15.53
N ALA A 166 21.40 -15.48 15.17
CA ALA A 166 21.07 -15.07 13.80
C ALA A 166 22.00 -13.98 13.30
N GLY A 167 22.25 -12.97 14.14
CA GLY A 167 23.07 -11.84 13.78
C GLY A 167 24.54 -12.17 13.57
N GLU A 168 25.09 -13.04 14.40
CA GLU A 168 26.45 -13.52 14.25
C GLU A 168 26.61 -14.39 13.00
N PHE A 169 25.60 -15.22 12.68
CA PHE A 169 25.57 -16.01 11.45
C PHE A 169 25.49 -15.13 10.19
N LEU A 170 24.67 -14.08 10.23
CA LEU A 170 24.54 -13.08 9.17
C LEU A 170 25.85 -12.32 8.89
N ALA A 171 26.63 -12.03 9.94
CA ALA A 171 27.90 -11.31 9.81
C ALA A 171 29.07 -12.22 9.36
N THR A 172 29.05 -13.50 9.73
CA THR A 172 30.19 -14.40 9.50
C THR A 172 30.06 -15.26 8.24
N ARG A 173 28.85 -15.49 7.72
CA ARG A 173 28.62 -16.33 6.53
C ARG A 173 27.61 -15.71 5.57
N PRO A 174 27.97 -14.61 4.87
CA PRO A 174 27.04 -13.90 3.99
C PRO A 174 26.61 -14.74 2.77
N GLY A 175 27.50 -15.58 2.21
CA GLY A 175 27.21 -16.36 1.00
C GLY A 175 25.97 -17.27 1.12
N PRO A 176 25.94 -18.19 2.10
CA PRO A 176 24.76 -19.03 2.34
C PRO A 176 23.49 -18.23 2.62
N VAL A 177 23.59 -17.13 3.37
CA VAL A 177 22.43 -16.26 3.67
C VAL A 177 21.88 -15.64 2.40
N ILE A 178 22.73 -15.09 1.53
CA ILE A 178 22.30 -14.50 0.25
C ILE A 178 21.59 -15.56 -0.59
N LEU A 179 22.15 -16.77 -0.68
CA LEU A 179 21.52 -17.86 -1.41
C LEU A 179 20.15 -18.23 -0.82
N ALA A 180 20.04 -18.33 0.51
CA ALA A 180 18.76 -18.61 1.17
C ALA A 180 17.75 -17.46 0.98
N ALA A 181 18.20 -16.21 1.03
CA ALA A 181 17.39 -15.03 0.76
C ALA A 181 16.86 -15.03 -0.68
N LEU A 182 17.68 -15.41 -1.66
CA LEU A 182 17.26 -15.57 -3.06
C LEU A 182 16.26 -16.72 -3.22
N ILE A 183 16.52 -17.87 -2.60
CA ILE A 183 15.62 -19.04 -2.66
C ILE A 183 14.26 -18.70 -2.06
N ILE A 184 14.20 -18.02 -0.91
CA ILE A 184 12.92 -17.64 -0.30
C ILE A 184 12.27 -16.51 -1.10
N GLY A 185 13.05 -15.48 -1.42
CA GLY A 185 12.55 -14.28 -2.08
C GLY A 185 12.02 -14.53 -3.50
N ILE A 186 12.56 -15.52 -4.21
CA ILE A 186 12.13 -15.88 -5.57
C ILE A 186 11.29 -17.16 -5.55
N GLY A 187 11.73 -18.18 -4.82
CA GLY A 187 11.05 -19.47 -4.77
C GLY A 187 9.69 -19.39 -4.09
N LEU A 188 9.54 -18.62 -3.01
CA LEU A 188 8.27 -18.55 -2.30
C LEU A 188 7.16 -17.87 -3.13
N PRO A 189 7.39 -16.73 -3.81
CA PRO A 189 6.41 -16.18 -4.75
C PRO A 189 6.10 -17.14 -5.91
N ILE A 190 7.11 -17.78 -6.50
CA ILE A 190 6.90 -18.76 -7.60
C ILE A 190 6.00 -19.90 -7.13
N LEU A 191 6.25 -20.46 -5.94
CA LEU A 191 5.39 -21.49 -5.35
C LEU A 191 3.97 -20.99 -5.14
N GLY A 192 3.81 -19.73 -4.71
CA GLY A 192 2.50 -19.09 -4.60
C GLY A 192 1.77 -19.02 -5.95
N VAL A 193 2.44 -18.56 -7.00
CA VAL A 193 1.88 -18.48 -8.36
C VAL A 193 1.49 -19.85 -8.90
N ILE A 194 2.39 -20.83 -8.75
CA ILE A 194 2.18 -22.22 -9.20
C ILE A 194 1.01 -22.88 -8.48
N ALA A 195 0.65 -22.43 -7.28
CA ALA A 195 -0.48 -22.99 -6.54
C ALA A 195 -1.85 -22.55 -7.08
N PHE A 196 -1.97 -21.33 -7.63
CA PHE A 196 -3.25 -20.76 -8.06
C PHE A 196 -4.08 -21.60 -9.06
N PRO A 197 -3.50 -22.34 -10.02
CA PRO A 197 -4.27 -23.18 -10.94
C PRO A 197 -5.07 -24.30 -10.26
N THR A 198 -4.79 -24.62 -8.99
CA THR A 198 -5.47 -25.70 -8.27
C THR A 198 -6.53 -25.14 -7.33
N ILE A 199 -7.68 -25.83 -7.19
CA ILE A 199 -8.77 -25.42 -6.28
C ILE A 199 -8.27 -25.27 -4.84
N ILE A 200 -7.38 -26.16 -4.39
CA ILE A 200 -6.75 -26.13 -3.06
C ILE A 200 -5.60 -25.10 -3.01
N GLY A 201 -4.97 -24.81 -4.14
CA GLY A 201 -3.83 -23.92 -4.19
C GLY A 201 -4.18 -22.44 -4.33
N ILE A 202 -5.43 -22.07 -4.66
CA ILE A 202 -5.90 -20.67 -4.52
C ILE A 202 -5.80 -20.20 -3.05
N PRO A 203 -6.41 -20.87 -2.05
CA PRO A 203 -6.27 -20.43 -0.66
C PRO A 203 -4.82 -20.51 -0.17
N PHE A 204 -4.03 -21.48 -0.64
CA PHE A 204 -2.61 -21.56 -0.34
C PHE A 204 -1.81 -20.40 -0.95
N GLY A 205 -2.02 -20.08 -2.22
CA GLY A 205 -1.38 -18.98 -2.93
C GLY A 205 -1.72 -17.64 -2.28
N ILE A 206 -2.99 -17.43 -1.93
CA ILE A 206 -3.43 -16.27 -1.15
C ILE A 206 -2.70 -16.21 0.20
N ALA A 207 -2.59 -17.32 0.93
CA ALA A 207 -1.84 -17.35 2.19
C ALA A 207 -0.36 -17.05 2.00
N VAL A 208 0.26 -17.52 0.92
CA VAL A 208 1.65 -17.22 0.58
C VAL A 208 1.84 -15.72 0.35
N PHE A 209 0.98 -15.08 -0.45
CA PHE A 209 1.10 -13.67 -0.81
C PHE A 209 0.68 -12.69 0.29
N LEU A 210 -0.40 -13.00 1.03
CA LEU A 210 -0.95 -12.09 2.03
C LEU A 210 -0.39 -12.30 3.44
N VAL A 211 0.12 -13.51 3.74
CA VAL A 211 0.59 -13.84 5.10
C VAL A 211 2.05 -14.21 5.09
N LEU A 212 2.44 -15.25 4.35
CA LEU A 212 3.77 -15.85 4.51
C LEU A 212 4.89 -14.95 4.01
N LEU A 213 4.73 -14.33 2.83
CA LEU A 213 5.72 -13.40 2.27
C LEU A 213 5.89 -12.15 3.14
N PRO A 214 4.81 -11.41 3.50
CA PRO A 214 4.94 -10.26 4.40
C PRO A 214 5.51 -10.64 5.77
N ALA A 215 5.03 -11.74 6.38
CA ALA A 215 5.51 -12.15 7.70
C ALA A 215 7.00 -12.52 7.68
N THR A 216 7.43 -13.28 6.67
CA THR A 216 8.83 -13.66 6.51
C THR A 216 9.72 -12.44 6.29
N TRP A 217 9.26 -11.49 5.48
CA TRP A 217 9.97 -10.25 5.23
C TRP A 217 10.08 -9.37 6.49
N VAL A 218 8.99 -9.23 7.27
CA VAL A 218 9.01 -8.47 8.54
C VAL A 218 9.97 -9.12 9.54
N ILE A 219 9.89 -10.44 9.74
CA ILE A 219 10.82 -11.16 10.63
C ILE A 219 12.26 -10.92 10.17
N GLY A 220 12.52 -11.05 8.88
CA GLY A 220 13.83 -10.77 8.30
C GLY A 220 14.30 -9.34 8.52
N TYR A 221 13.40 -8.36 8.35
CA TYR A 221 13.69 -6.95 8.56
C TYR A 221 14.05 -6.65 10.02
N LEU A 222 13.34 -7.27 10.97
CA LEU A 222 13.65 -7.17 12.39
C LEU A 222 15.05 -7.71 12.71
N ILE A 223 15.37 -8.90 12.18
CA ILE A 223 16.69 -9.51 12.35
C ILE A 223 17.76 -8.60 11.74
N ALA A 224 17.62 -8.20 10.48
CA ALA A 224 18.57 -7.33 9.80
C ALA A 224 18.78 -6.00 10.56
N GLY A 225 17.70 -5.35 11.01
CA GLY A 225 17.76 -4.17 11.87
C GLY A 225 18.61 -4.42 13.12
N THR A 226 18.31 -5.47 13.89
CA THR A 226 19.09 -5.79 15.09
C THR A 226 20.57 -6.03 14.79
N THR A 227 20.91 -6.66 13.66
CA THR A 227 22.31 -6.89 13.27
C THR A 227 23.05 -5.61 12.92
N VAL A 228 22.41 -4.71 12.18
CA VAL A 228 22.97 -3.41 11.80
C VAL A 228 23.21 -2.57 13.05
N GLY A 229 22.24 -2.54 13.97
CA GLY A 229 22.39 -1.82 15.24
C GLY A 229 23.47 -2.41 16.14
N ALA A 230 23.59 -3.74 16.22
CA ALA A 230 24.66 -4.40 16.97
C ALA A 230 26.05 -4.11 16.38
N ALA A 231 26.18 -4.15 15.05
CA ALA A 231 27.42 -3.82 14.35
C ALA A 231 27.86 -2.37 14.60
N LEU A 232 26.91 -1.43 14.55
CA LEU A 232 27.16 -0.01 14.83
C LEU A 232 27.55 0.22 16.29
N LEU A 233 26.79 -0.32 17.25
CA LEU A 233 27.09 -0.17 18.68
C LEU A 233 28.49 -0.72 19.01
N LYS A 234 28.86 -1.87 18.42
CA LYS A 234 30.20 -2.45 18.56
C LYS A 234 31.29 -1.53 17.98
N ALA A 235 31.05 -0.88 16.85
CA ALA A 235 31.99 0.06 16.24
C ALA A 235 32.24 1.30 17.12
N PHE A 236 31.23 1.75 17.87
CA PHE A 236 31.35 2.85 18.84
C PHE A 236 31.84 2.39 20.23
N GLY A 237 32.36 1.17 20.36
CA GLY A 237 32.92 0.65 21.59
C GLY A 237 31.90 0.18 22.64
N ASN A 238 30.60 0.19 22.30
CA ASN A 238 29.55 -0.25 23.21
C ASN A 238 29.33 -1.76 23.06
N ARG A 239 29.73 -2.54 24.06
CA ARG A 239 29.53 -4.00 24.08
C ARG A 239 28.15 -4.31 24.66
N THR A 240 27.12 -4.27 23.82
CA THR A 240 25.78 -4.71 24.23
C THR A 240 25.80 -6.21 24.50
N SER A 241 25.32 -6.64 25.67
CA SER A 241 25.23 -8.06 26.02
C SER A 241 24.27 -8.78 25.07
N ALA A 242 24.68 -9.96 24.57
CA ALA A 242 23.87 -10.82 23.71
C ALA A 242 22.54 -11.27 24.37
N GLU A 243 22.42 -11.11 25.69
CA GLU A 243 21.24 -11.43 26.50
C GLU A 243 20.14 -10.36 26.41
N HIS A 244 20.47 -9.10 26.09
CA HIS A 244 19.52 -7.99 26.03
C HIS A 244 19.73 -7.12 24.78
N PRO A 245 19.42 -7.62 23.57
CA PRO A 245 19.67 -6.93 22.29
C PRO A 245 18.69 -5.77 22.00
N TYR A 246 18.03 -5.20 23.01
CA TYR A 246 17.01 -4.15 22.83
C TYR A 246 17.59 -2.88 22.22
N LEU A 247 18.75 -2.42 22.71
CA LEU A 247 19.39 -1.21 22.19
C LEU A 247 19.83 -1.41 20.72
N ALA A 248 20.38 -2.58 20.41
CA ALA A 248 20.74 -2.93 19.04
C ALA A 248 19.52 -2.97 18.12
N ALA A 249 18.40 -3.53 18.57
CA ALA A 249 17.15 -3.54 17.81
C ALA A 249 16.64 -2.13 17.54
N VAL A 250 16.54 -1.28 18.56
CA VAL A 250 16.04 0.09 18.42
C VAL A 250 16.94 0.90 17.49
N VAL A 251 18.25 0.91 17.74
CA VAL A 251 19.21 1.70 16.95
C VAL A 251 19.16 1.28 15.48
N GLY A 252 19.25 -0.02 15.21
CA GLY A 252 19.29 -0.50 13.83
C GLY A 252 17.96 -0.35 13.09
N LEU A 253 16.81 -0.55 13.75
CA LEU A 253 15.51 -0.36 13.13
C LEU A 253 15.21 1.11 12.85
N VAL A 254 15.59 2.02 13.76
CA VAL A 254 15.47 3.47 13.53
C VAL A 254 16.34 3.88 12.34
N ILE A 255 17.56 3.35 12.24
CA ILE A 255 18.46 3.65 11.10
C ILE A 255 17.88 3.14 9.79
N LEU A 256 17.38 1.90 9.75
CA LEU A 256 16.74 1.38 8.54
C LEU A 256 15.48 2.18 8.16
N GLN A 257 14.71 2.66 9.14
CA GLN A 257 13.56 3.53 8.88
C GLN A 257 13.97 4.89 8.34
N ILE A 258 15.05 5.49 8.86
CA ILE A 258 15.62 6.74 8.34
C ILE A 258 16.10 6.55 6.89
N ILE A 259 16.80 5.44 6.60
CA ILE A 259 17.20 5.09 5.24
C ILE A 259 15.98 4.95 4.34
N GLY A 260 14.90 4.34 4.84
CA GLY A 260 13.63 4.17 4.14
C GLY A 260 12.94 5.47 3.71
N LEU A 261 13.27 6.63 4.30
CA LEU A 261 12.75 7.93 3.85
C LEU A 261 13.33 8.37 2.49
N VAL A 262 14.50 7.84 2.10
CA VAL A 262 15.14 8.22 0.83
C VAL A 262 14.34 7.61 -0.32
N PRO A 263 13.74 8.41 -1.23
CA PRO A 263 12.97 7.88 -2.34
C PRO A 263 13.81 6.95 -3.22
N PHE A 264 13.20 5.86 -3.71
CA PHE A 264 13.81 4.80 -4.52
C PHE A 264 14.90 3.97 -3.80
N ILE A 265 15.97 4.62 -3.34
CA ILE A 265 17.13 3.96 -2.72
C ILE A 265 16.76 3.37 -1.36
N GLY A 266 16.02 4.12 -0.54
CA GLY A 266 15.60 3.70 0.79
C GLY A 266 14.72 2.46 0.74
N GLY A 267 13.74 2.45 -0.17
CA GLY A 267 12.87 1.30 -0.40
C GLY A 267 13.65 0.06 -0.83
N LEU A 268 14.63 0.19 -1.73
CA LEU A 268 15.49 -0.91 -2.15
C LEU A 268 16.33 -1.46 -1.00
N ILE A 269 16.98 -0.59 -0.21
CA ILE A 269 17.81 -1.02 0.92
C ILE A 269 16.97 -1.74 1.97
N VAL A 270 15.80 -1.20 2.31
CA VAL A 270 14.88 -1.82 3.29
C VAL A 270 14.34 -3.15 2.77
N ALA A 271 13.99 -3.25 1.48
CA ALA A 271 13.56 -4.50 0.86
C ALA A 271 14.65 -5.57 0.94
N LEU A 272 15.89 -5.22 0.56
CA LEU A 272 17.05 -6.09 0.62
C LEU A 272 17.39 -6.50 2.05
N ALA A 273 17.29 -5.58 3.02
CA ALA A 273 17.50 -5.89 4.43
C ALA A 273 16.50 -6.95 4.94
N GLY A 274 15.21 -6.79 4.60
CA GLY A 274 14.18 -7.77 4.94
C GLY A 274 14.43 -9.14 4.31
N MET A 275 14.79 -9.17 3.02
CA MET A 275 15.16 -10.43 2.33
C MET A 275 16.39 -11.09 2.95
N TYR A 276 17.44 -10.30 3.25
CA TYR A 276 18.70 -10.81 3.80
C TYR A 276 18.47 -11.44 5.18
N GLY A 277 17.76 -10.76 6.07
CA GLY A 277 17.42 -11.31 7.38
C GLY A 277 16.49 -12.53 7.30
N ALA A 278 15.58 -12.57 6.31
CA ALA A 278 14.71 -13.73 6.08
C ALA A 278 15.51 -14.97 5.68
N GLY A 279 16.51 -14.80 4.81
CA GLY A 279 17.47 -15.86 4.47
C GLY A 279 18.21 -16.39 5.71
N GLY A 280 18.64 -15.50 6.60
CA GLY A 280 19.27 -15.86 7.87
C GLY A 280 18.33 -16.65 8.78
N ALA A 281 17.09 -16.17 8.94
CA ALA A 281 16.07 -16.83 9.75
C ALA A 281 15.80 -18.26 9.29
N ALA A 282 15.65 -18.46 7.97
CA ALA A 282 15.38 -19.77 7.41
C ALA A 282 16.54 -20.76 7.56
N LEU A 283 17.78 -20.30 7.41
CA LEU A 283 18.96 -21.14 7.61
C LEU A 283 19.07 -21.60 9.06
N LEU A 284 18.80 -20.71 10.02
CA LEU A 284 18.80 -21.08 11.44
C LEU A 284 17.67 -22.06 11.76
N ALA A 285 16.47 -21.82 11.24
CA ALA A 285 15.36 -22.75 11.40
C ALA A 285 15.76 -24.14 10.86
N TRP A 286 16.33 -24.19 9.66
CA TRP A 286 16.78 -25.43 9.04
C TRP A 286 17.89 -26.15 9.83
N GLN A 287 18.86 -25.42 10.39
CA GLN A 287 19.90 -25.99 11.25
C GLN A 287 19.33 -26.54 12.57
N ALA A 288 18.36 -25.83 13.16
CA ALA A 288 17.66 -26.28 14.36
C ALA A 288 16.87 -27.57 14.11
N PHE A 289 16.24 -27.71 12.93
CA PHE A 289 15.57 -28.95 12.52
C PHE A 289 16.55 -30.10 12.26
N ARG A 290 17.76 -29.83 11.77
CA ARG A 290 18.76 -30.86 11.45
C ARG A 290 19.61 -31.32 12.63
N THR A 291 19.58 -30.65 13.77
CA THR A 291 20.38 -31.03 14.95
C THR A 291 19.48 -31.79 15.94
N PRO A 292 19.58 -33.13 16.06
CA PRO A 292 18.84 -33.88 17.06
C PRO A 292 19.24 -33.39 18.47
N ARG A 293 18.26 -33.19 19.36
CA ARG A 293 18.50 -32.90 20.79
C ARG A 293 19.13 -34.12 21.48
N THR A 294 20.41 -34.37 21.27
CA THR A 294 21.19 -35.34 22.05
C THR A 294 22.02 -34.62 23.11
N ARG A 295 21.34 -34.12 24.15
CA ARG A 295 21.92 -33.96 25.49
C ARG A 295 20.85 -34.25 26.52
N ARG A 296 20.65 -35.55 26.78
CA ARG A 296 20.22 -35.99 28.10
C ARG A 296 21.39 -35.63 29.03
N PRO A 297 21.20 -34.90 30.15
CA PRO A 297 22.26 -34.80 31.13
C PRO A 297 22.58 -36.23 31.56
N GLU A 298 23.81 -36.66 31.36
CA GLU A 298 24.32 -37.87 31.99
C GLU A 298 24.12 -37.67 33.49
N HIS A 299 23.21 -38.47 34.06
CA HIS A 299 23.17 -38.69 35.49
C HIS A 299 24.59 -39.16 35.86
N PRO A 300 25.29 -38.53 36.82
CA PRO A 300 26.60 -39.01 37.23
C PRO A 300 26.44 -40.49 37.61
N ALA A 301 27.18 -41.35 36.94
CA ALA A 301 27.24 -42.77 37.25
C ALA A 301 27.54 -42.92 38.75
N GLY A 302 26.78 -43.81 39.39
CA GLY A 302 26.75 -43.99 40.84
C GLY A 302 28.14 -44.04 41.48
N ALA A 303 28.28 -43.35 42.61
CA ALA A 303 29.39 -43.54 43.52
C ALA A 303 29.44 -45.02 43.95
N PRO A 304 30.62 -45.65 43.99
CA PRO A 304 30.75 -47.03 44.47
C PRO A 304 30.36 -47.10 45.95
N ALA A 305 29.51 -48.09 46.28
CA ALA A 305 29.15 -48.39 47.66
C ALA A 305 30.40 -48.86 48.46
N PRO A 306 30.58 -48.45 49.72
CA PRO A 306 31.66 -48.98 50.55
C PRO A 306 31.46 -50.47 50.82
N ALA A 307 32.55 -51.24 50.67
CA ALA A 307 32.65 -52.68 50.90
C ALA A 307 32.42 -53.04 52.38
N PRO A 308 31.99 -54.30 52.68
CA PRO A 308 31.42 -54.68 53.97
C PRO A 308 32.39 -54.62 55.15
#